data_AF-A0AAV8Y883-F1
#
_entry.id   AF-A0AAV8Y883-F1
#
_cell.length_a   1.000
_cell.length_b   1.000
_cell.length_c   1.000
_cell.angle_alpha   90.00
_cell.angle_beta   90.00
_cell.angle_gamma   90.00
#
_symmetry.space_group_name_H-M   'P 1'
#
loop_
_entity.id
_entity.type
_entity.pdbx_description
1 polymer ?
#
loop_
_entity_poly.entity_id
_entity_poly.type
_entity_poly.pdbx_seq_one_letter_code
_entity_poly.pdbx_strand_id
1 'polypeptide(L)'
;MDTWDVSSSLPRPSSTAWINYSGYNLPQSKMASTDLSRLPKADEIKALLHPSQKKVVRRVLRLNRLSSQSDQYQDHPELKLNLSTSVLKWRAMLSAQKRQLAKDELLAKNEGSNSRENVIIRTAKLEARRRALILKVRKAEPEAWPSKAPL
;
A
#
# COMPACT_ATOMS: atom_id res chain seq x y z
N MET A 1 89.83 11.13 44.90
CA MET A 1 89.09 12.12 44.09
C MET A 1 88.75 11.38 42.83
N ASP A 2 87.58 10.76 42.86
CA ASP A 2 87.28 9.60 42.02
C ASP A 2 86.40 10.07 40.87
N THR A 3 86.98 10.15 39.67
CA THR A 3 86.25 10.37 38.43
C THR A 3 85.73 9.02 37.92
N TRP A 4 84.41 8.85 37.94
CA TRP A 4 83.73 7.68 37.40
C TRP A 4 83.67 7.76 35.87
N ASP A 5 84.29 6.79 35.21
CA ASP A 5 84.31 6.59 33.75
C ASP A 5 82.98 5.97 33.29
N VAL A 6 82.37 6.57 32.26
CA VAL A 6 81.07 6.21 31.69
C VAL A 6 81.32 5.29 30.50
N SER A 7 81.48 4.00 30.76
CA SER A 7 81.52 2.97 29.70
C SER A 7 81.01 1.63 30.21
N SER A 8 79.70 1.58 30.52
CA SER A 8 78.98 0.33 30.75
C SER A 8 78.07 0.06 29.55
N SER A 9 78.58 -0.78 28.65
CA SER A 9 77.85 -1.42 27.56
C SER A 9 76.71 -2.27 28.12
N LEU A 10 75.51 -1.69 28.23
CA LEU A 10 74.31 -2.44 28.54
C LEU A 10 74.03 -3.46 27.43
N PRO A 11 73.83 -4.75 27.74
CA PRO A 11 73.47 -5.74 26.74
C PRO A 11 72.05 -5.43 26.27
N ARG A 12 71.89 -5.22 24.96
CA ARG A 12 70.56 -5.11 24.35
C ARG A 12 69.85 -6.46 24.51
N PRO A 13 68.65 -6.53 25.10
CA PRO A 13 67.93 -7.79 25.18
C PRO A 13 67.58 -8.26 23.77
N SER A 14 68.17 -9.38 23.34
CA SER A 14 67.79 -10.08 22.12
C SER A 14 66.37 -10.62 22.27
N SER A 15 65.54 -10.46 21.23
CA SER A 15 64.09 -10.72 21.25
C SER A 15 63.67 -12.19 21.41
N THR A 16 64.52 -13.07 21.92
CA THR A 16 64.33 -14.51 21.91
C THR A 16 64.80 -15.12 23.22
N ALA A 17 63.94 -15.13 24.24
CA ALA A 17 64.00 -16.06 25.39
C ALA A 17 62.83 -15.81 26.37
N TRP A 18 61.66 -16.39 26.11
CA TRP A 18 60.67 -16.66 27.16
C TRP A 18 61.09 -17.96 27.87
N ILE A 19 62.08 -17.84 28.74
CA ILE A 19 62.66 -18.98 29.45
C ILE A 19 62.12 -19.00 30.89
N ASN A 20 61.38 -20.07 31.20
CA ASN A 20 61.17 -20.68 32.52
C ASN A 20 60.26 -20.01 33.58
N TYR A 21 58.96 -19.83 33.30
CA TYR A 21 57.93 -19.90 34.36
C TYR A 21 57.31 -21.31 34.38
N SER A 22 57.82 -22.17 35.27
CA SER A 22 57.34 -23.53 35.46
C SER A 22 55.87 -23.53 35.91
N GLY A 23 54.96 -24.00 35.04
CA GLY A 23 53.52 -24.17 35.33
C GLY A 23 52.58 -23.16 34.68
N TYR A 24 53.08 -22.16 33.94
CA TYR A 24 52.24 -21.19 33.24
C TYR A 24 52.04 -21.55 31.77
N ASN A 25 50.83 -22.00 31.40
CA ASN A 25 50.43 -22.13 30.01
C ASN A 25 49.98 -20.78 29.47
N LEU A 26 50.35 -20.47 28.22
CA LEU A 26 49.88 -19.27 27.55
C LEU A 26 48.34 -19.27 27.52
N PRO A 27 47.70 -18.09 27.63
CA PRO A 27 46.27 -17.98 27.52
C PRO A 27 45.84 -18.46 26.13
N GLN A 28 45.00 -19.49 26.10
CA GLN A 28 44.36 -19.93 24.86
C GLN A 28 43.16 -19.03 24.55
N SER A 29 42.97 -18.70 23.27
CA SER A 29 41.77 -17.98 22.85
C SER A 29 40.53 -18.86 23.03
N LYS A 30 39.43 -18.27 23.50
CA LYS A 30 38.15 -18.98 23.61
C LYS A 30 37.54 -19.31 22.24
N MET A 31 37.92 -18.56 21.20
CA MET A 31 37.46 -18.74 19.83
C MET A 31 38.64 -19.07 18.93
N ALA A 32 38.45 -20.04 18.04
CA ALA A 32 39.44 -20.41 17.03
C ALA A 32 39.60 -19.32 15.96
N SER A 33 38.49 -18.71 15.54
CA SER A 33 38.48 -17.57 14.60
C SER A 33 37.83 -16.36 15.26
N THR A 34 38.49 -15.21 15.20
CA THR A 34 37.97 -13.93 15.72
C THR A 34 37.15 -13.14 14.69
N ASP A 35 37.21 -13.52 13.41
CA ASP A 35 36.46 -12.85 12.35
C ASP A 35 35.00 -13.31 12.31
N LEU A 36 34.17 -12.64 13.12
CA LEU A 36 32.72 -12.80 13.16
C LEU A 36 32.02 -12.33 11.89
N SER A 37 32.69 -11.62 10.97
CA SER A 37 32.06 -11.18 9.73
C SER A 37 32.00 -12.29 8.69
N ARG A 38 32.98 -13.22 8.74
CA ARG A 38 33.10 -14.39 7.86
C ARG A 38 32.13 -15.49 8.26
N LEU A 39 32.08 -15.86 9.54
CA LEU A 39 31.30 -17.01 10.03
C LEU A 39 29.81 -16.98 9.59
N PRO A 40 28.99 -15.97 9.92
CA PRO A 40 27.56 -15.95 9.56
C PRO A 40 27.33 -15.80 8.04
N LYS A 41 28.35 -15.42 7.28
CA LYS A 41 28.29 -15.31 5.82
C LYS A 41 28.79 -16.57 5.12
N ALA A 42 29.31 -17.56 5.84
CA ALA A 42 29.75 -18.84 5.28
C ALA A 42 28.56 -19.57 4.64
N ASP A 43 28.83 -20.29 3.55
CA ASP A 43 27.77 -20.92 2.76
C ASP A 43 27.07 -22.05 3.53
N GLU A 44 27.80 -22.76 4.39
CA GLU A 44 27.30 -23.76 5.33
C GLU A 44 26.21 -23.18 6.24
N ILE A 45 26.43 -21.96 6.76
CA ILE A 45 25.51 -21.29 7.68
C ILE A 45 24.35 -20.65 6.92
N LYS A 46 24.62 -20.05 5.75
CA LYS A 46 23.58 -19.46 4.90
C LYS A 46 22.57 -20.48 4.39
N ALA A 47 23.02 -21.69 4.04
CA ALA A 47 22.14 -22.74 3.53
C ALA A 47 21.11 -23.21 4.58
N LEU A 48 21.45 -23.10 5.87
CA LEU A 48 20.57 -23.48 6.98
C LEU A 48 19.64 -22.33 7.44
N LEU A 49 20.00 -21.07 7.13
CA LEU A 49 19.27 -19.90 7.61
C LEU A 49 18.05 -19.58 6.74
N HIS A 50 16.94 -19.22 7.40
CA HIS A 50 15.78 -18.63 6.74
C HIS A 50 16.11 -17.22 6.18
N PRO A 51 15.49 -16.77 5.08
CA PRO A 51 15.68 -15.41 4.58
C PRO A 51 15.29 -14.34 5.61
N SER A 52 16.05 -13.24 5.64
CA SER A 52 15.81 -12.13 6.57
C SER A 52 14.49 -11.40 6.27
N GLN A 53 13.66 -11.19 7.30
CA GLN A 53 12.43 -10.39 7.19
C GLN A 53 12.75 -8.89 7.34
N LYS A 54 12.72 -8.14 6.24
CA LYS A 54 13.08 -6.70 6.22
C LYS A 54 11.88 -5.75 6.43
N LYS A 55 10.70 -6.29 6.77
CA LYS A 55 9.47 -5.49 6.88
C LYS A 55 9.47 -4.70 8.18
N VAL A 56 9.55 -3.37 8.08
CA VAL A 56 9.34 -2.48 9.22
C VAL A 56 7.83 -2.29 9.42
N VAL A 57 7.27 -2.89 10.47
CA VAL A 57 5.85 -2.72 10.83
C VAL A 57 5.70 -1.43 11.64
N ARG A 58 5.08 -0.41 11.05
CA ARG A 58 4.74 0.84 11.73
C ARG A 58 3.39 0.73 12.43
N ARG A 59 3.17 1.55 13.47
CA ARG A 59 1.86 1.69 14.12
C ARG A 59 0.84 2.22 13.09
N VAL A 60 -0.26 1.50 12.91
CA VAL A 60 -1.38 1.96 12.09
C VAL A 60 -2.25 2.88 12.93
N LEU A 61 -2.43 4.14 12.50
CA LEU A 61 -3.36 5.07 13.13
C LEU A 61 -4.79 4.66 12.80
N ARG A 62 -5.68 4.65 13.81
CA ARG A 62 -7.11 4.39 13.60
C ARG A 62 -7.80 5.67 13.15
N LEU A 63 -8.09 5.77 11.85
CA LEU A 63 -8.84 6.91 11.30
C LEU A 63 -10.31 6.89 11.74
N ASN A 64 -10.87 8.06 12.05
CA ASN A 64 -12.29 8.20 12.35
C ASN A 64 -13.12 8.02 11.07
N ARG A 65 -14.04 7.05 11.07
CA ARG A 65 -14.79 6.60 9.90
C ARG A 65 -15.70 7.68 9.29
N LEU A 66 -16.37 8.47 10.13
CA LEU A 66 -17.37 9.44 9.70
C LEU A 66 -16.78 10.79 9.30
N SER A 67 -15.68 11.20 9.94
CA SER A 67 -15.15 12.56 9.84
C SER A 67 -13.94 12.72 8.92
N SER A 68 -13.25 11.63 8.54
CA SER A 68 -12.10 11.74 7.65
C SER A 68 -12.57 11.83 6.18
N GLN A 69 -12.68 13.04 5.65
CA GLN A 69 -12.72 13.30 4.21
C GLN A 69 -11.36 12.98 3.58
N SER A 70 -11.12 11.73 3.18
CA SER A 70 -10.07 11.45 2.20
C SER A 70 -10.66 11.66 0.81
N ASP A 71 -10.27 12.73 0.12
CA ASP A 71 -10.86 13.19 -1.15
C ASP A 71 -10.79 12.19 -2.33
N GLN A 72 -10.02 11.11 -2.19
CA GLN A 72 -9.99 10.04 -3.18
C GLN A 72 -10.99 8.94 -2.80
N TYR A 73 -12.01 8.78 -3.67
CA TYR A 73 -13.09 7.79 -3.60
C TYR A 73 -12.65 6.32 -3.35
N GLN A 74 -11.36 6.01 -3.44
CA GLN A 74 -10.79 4.67 -3.24
C GLN A 74 -10.25 4.43 -1.82
N ASP A 75 -10.00 5.48 -1.03
CA ASP A 75 -9.28 5.37 0.25
C ASP A 75 -10.12 5.63 1.51
N HIS A 76 -11.41 5.87 1.37
CA HIS A 76 -12.30 6.03 2.52
C HIS A 76 -12.28 4.78 3.41
N PRO A 77 -12.01 4.91 4.72
CA PRO A 77 -11.92 3.77 5.63
C PRO A 77 -13.22 2.97 5.72
N GLU A 78 -14.37 3.60 5.44
CA GLU A 78 -15.67 2.93 5.37
C GLU A 78 -15.81 2.02 4.14
N LEU A 79 -15.25 2.43 2.99
CA LEU A 79 -15.38 1.69 1.73
C LEU A 79 -14.50 0.44 1.71
N LYS A 80 -13.30 0.53 2.31
CA LYS A 80 -12.41 -0.61 2.50
C LYS A 80 -13.00 -1.66 3.45
N LEU A 81 -13.84 -1.23 4.39
CA LEU A 81 -14.42 -2.10 5.40
C LEU A 81 -15.77 -2.71 4.96
N ASN A 82 -16.63 -1.94 4.27
CA ASN A 82 -17.97 -2.37 3.88
C ASN A 82 -18.36 -1.89 2.47
N LEU A 83 -18.50 -2.83 1.54
CA LEU A 83 -18.87 -2.56 0.15
C LEU A 83 -20.23 -1.84 0.01
N SER A 84 -21.21 -2.22 0.84
CA SER A 84 -22.58 -1.67 0.83
C SER A 84 -22.64 -0.15 1.08
N THR A 85 -21.69 0.41 1.83
CA THR A 85 -21.67 1.85 2.14
C THR A 85 -21.40 2.71 0.91
N SER A 86 -20.59 2.23 -0.04
CA SER A 86 -20.40 2.91 -1.34
C SER A 86 -21.74 3.07 -2.04
N VAL A 87 -22.45 1.97 -2.24
CA VAL A 87 -23.72 1.92 -2.98
C VAL A 87 -24.75 2.85 -2.34
N LEU A 88 -24.82 2.88 -1.01
CA LEU A 88 -25.73 3.77 -0.28
C LEU A 88 -25.38 5.25 -0.48
N LYS A 89 -24.10 5.64 -0.42
CA LYS A 89 -23.65 7.01 -0.69
C LYS A 89 -23.96 7.44 -2.13
N TRP A 90 -23.66 6.57 -3.10
CA TRP A 90 -23.99 6.81 -4.51
C TRP A 90 -25.50 6.98 -4.72
N ARG A 91 -26.32 6.08 -4.15
CA ARG A 91 -27.79 6.19 -4.20
C ARG A 91 -28.28 7.49 -3.56
N ALA A 92 -27.74 7.87 -2.41
CA ALA A 92 -28.09 9.12 -1.73
C ALA A 92 -27.74 10.35 -2.59
N MET A 93 -26.54 10.39 -3.16
CA MET A 93 -26.08 11.47 -4.05
C MET A 93 -26.98 11.60 -5.29
N LEU A 94 -27.27 10.50 -5.97
CA LEU A 94 -28.18 10.48 -7.11
C LEU A 94 -29.60 10.91 -6.71
N SER A 95 -30.07 10.51 -5.53
CA SER A 95 -31.38 10.93 -5.02
C SER A 95 -31.43 12.44 -4.73
N ALA A 96 -30.35 13.02 -4.20
CA ALA A 96 -30.23 14.45 -3.94
C ALA A 96 -30.21 15.26 -5.25
N GLN A 97 -29.43 14.81 -6.24
CA GLN A 97 -29.42 15.42 -7.58
C GLN A 97 -30.81 15.39 -8.24
N LYS A 98 -31.53 14.26 -8.15
CA LYS A 98 -32.90 14.15 -8.66
C LYS A 98 -33.85 15.14 -7.98
N ARG A 99 -33.76 15.30 -6.65
CA ARG A 99 -34.58 16.26 -5.90
C ARG A 99 -34.25 17.70 -6.29
N GLN A 100 -32.98 18.03 -6.48
CA GLN A 100 -32.55 19.35 -6.91
C GLN A 100 -33.13 19.68 -8.28
N LEU A 101 -32.96 18.78 -9.26
CA LEU A 101 -33.52 18.96 -10.60
C LEU A 101 -35.04 19.12 -10.58
N ALA A 102 -35.76 18.32 -9.78
CA ALA A 102 -37.21 18.44 -9.64
C ALA A 102 -37.63 19.79 -9.02
N LYS A 103 -36.86 20.30 -8.04
CA LYS A 103 -37.08 21.61 -7.45
C LYS A 103 -36.84 22.73 -8.47
N ASP A 104 -35.75 22.64 -9.21
CA ASP A 104 -35.39 23.62 -10.24
C ASP A 104 -36.44 23.63 -11.37
N GLU A 105 -37.00 22.48 -11.74
CA GLU A 105 -38.11 22.38 -12.70
C GLU A 105 -39.39 23.06 -12.20
N LEU A 106 -39.71 22.93 -10.91
CA LEU A 106 -40.89 23.57 -10.32
C LEU A 106 -40.70 25.09 -10.24
N LEU A 107 -39.53 25.56 -9.81
CA LEU A 107 -39.21 26.99 -9.79
C LEU A 107 -39.28 27.59 -11.18
N ALA A 108 -38.67 26.95 -12.19
CA ALA A 108 -38.73 27.43 -13.57
C ALA A 108 -40.16 27.52 -14.13
N LYS A 109 -41.01 26.53 -13.82
CA LYS A 109 -42.43 26.56 -14.21
C LYS A 109 -43.18 27.73 -13.55
N ASN A 110 -42.90 27.99 -12.28
CA ASN A 110 -43.54 29.07 -11.53
C ASN A 110 -43.07 30.46 -12.00
N GLU A 111 -41.78 30.59 -12.32
CA GLU A 111 -41.16 31.82 -12.83
C GLU A 111 -41.46 32.06 -14.32
N GLY A 112 -42.05 31.10 -15.02
CA GLY A 112 -42.30 31.16 -16.46
C GLY A 112 -41.02 31.07 -17.31
N SER A 113 -39.88 30.69 -16.72
CA SER A 113 -38.61 30.50 -17.41
C SER A 113 -38.53 29.13 -18.09
N ASN A 114 -37.84 29.07 -19.23
CA ASN A 114 -37.83 27.87 -20.06
C ASN A 114 -36.95 26.76 -19.45
N SER A 115 -37.57 25.71 -18.90
CA SER A 115 -36.95 24.41 -18.54
C SER A 115 -36.10 23.77 -19.65
N ARG A 116 -36.16 24.29 -20.88
CA ARG A 116 -35.31 23.87 -21.99
C ARG A 116 -33.83 24.13 -21.68
N GLU A 117 -33.42 25.18 -21.00
CA GLU A 117 -31.99 25.53 -20.90
C GLU A 117 -31.12 24.49 -20.19
N ASN A 118 -31.67 23.77 -19.20
CA ASN A 118 -30.91 22.77 -18.45
C ASN A 118 -30.67 21.51 -19.30
N VAL A 119 -29.39 21.28 -19.62
CA VAL A 119 -28.90 20.18 -20.47
C VAL A 119 -29.37 18.82 -19.95
N ILE A 120 -29.36 18.60 -18.64
CA ILE A 120 -29.70 17.32 -18.01
C ILE A 120 -31.19 16.98 -18.20
N ILE A 121 -32.06 17.98 -18.11
CA ILE A 121 -33.51 17.78 -18.29
C ILE A 121 -33.83 17.52 -19.76
N ARG A 122 -33.15 18.22 -20.68
CA ARG A 122 -33.26 17.96 -22.13
C ARG A 122 -32.84 16.55 -22.49
N THR A 123 -31.66 16.09 -22.03
CA THR A 123 -31.15 14.75 -22.34
C THR A 123 -32.05 13.67 -21.76
N ALA A 124 -32.53 13.81 -20.52
CA ALA A 124 -33.45 12.86 -19.91
C ALA A 124 -34.77 12.72 -20.70
N LYS A 125 -35.37 13.84 -21.14
CA LYS A 125 -36.58 13.82 -21.99
C LYS A 125 -36.31 13.16 -23.34
N LEU A 126 -35.14 13.40 -23.93
CA LEU A 126 -34.73 12.81 -25.20
C LEU A 126 -34.51 11.29 -25.07
N GLU A 127 -33.83 10.85 -24.02
CA GLU A 127 -33.65 9.42 -23.72
C GLU A 127 -35.00 8.71 -23.49
N ALA A 128 -35.93 9.33 -22.75
CA ALA A 128 -37.26 8.78 -22.55
C ALA A 128 -38.01 8.57 -23.88
N ARG A 129 -37.91 9.55 -24.80
CA ARG A 129 -38.46 9.44 -26.16
C ARG A 129 -37.78 8.31 -26.94
N ARG A 130 -36.43 8.25 -26.93
CA ARG A 130 -35.67 7.18 -27.60
C ARG A 130 -36.06 5.80 -27.07
N ARG A 131 -36.16 5.62 -25.75
CA ARG A 131 -36.59 4.34 -25.13
C ARG A 131 -38.00 3.95 -25.56
N ALA A 132 -38.93 4.90 -25.56
CA ALA A 132 -40.30 4.65 -26.02
C ALA A 132 -40.34 4.23 -27.50
N LEU A 133 -39.51 4.84 -28.36
CA LEU A 133 -39.38 4.46 -29.77
C LEU A 133 -38.78 3.07 -29.93
N ILE A 134 -37.69 2.75 -29.23
CA ILE A 134 -37.06 1.42 -29.26
C ILE A 134 -38.05 0.34 -28.82
N LEU A 135 -38.83 0.59 -27.76
CA LEU A 135 -39.85 -0.36 -27.29
C LEU A 135 -40.97 -0.55 -28.32
N LYS A 136 -41.37 0.52 -29.03
CA LYS A 136 -42.35 0.41 -30.12
C LYS A 136 -41.81 -0.41 -31.29
N VAL A 137 -40.57 -0.15 -31.71
CA VAL A 137 -39.90 -0.88 -32.80
C VAL A 137 -39.76 -2.36 -32.43
N ARG A 138 -39.21 -2.66 -31.25
CA ARG A 138 -39.04 -4.04 -30.76
C ARG A 138 -40.37 -4.79 -30.60
N LYS A 139 -41.48 -4.10 -30.36
CA LYS A 139 -42.82 -4.71 -30.31
C LYS A 139 -43.43 -4.91 -31.71
N ALA A 140 -43.03 -4.09 -32.68
CA ALA A 140 -43.48 -4.16 -34.07
C ALA A 140 -42.65 -5.14 -34.92
N GLU A 141 -41.44 -5.49 -34.48
CA GLU A 141 -40.67 -6.58 -35.07
C GLU A 141 -41.43 -7.90 -34.87
N PRO A 142 -41.79 -8.63 -35.94
CA PRO A 142 -42.31 -9.99 -35.81
C PRO A 142 -41.24 -10.87 -35.16
N GLU A 143 -41.64 -11.78 -34.28
CA GLU A 143 -40.73 -12.78 -33.69
C GLU A 143 -39.84 -13.37 -34.78
N ALA A 144 -38.52 -13.29 -34.58
CA ALA A 144 -37.54 -13.83 -35.50
C ALA A 144 -37.94 -15.25 -35.91
N TRP A 145 -37.89 -15.51 -37.22
CA TRP A 145 -38.29 -16.77 -37.85
C TRP A 145 -37.91 -17.99 -36.99
N PRO A 146 -38.82 -18.94 -36.70
CA PRO A 146 -38.44 -20.12 -35.96
C PRO A 146 -37.34 -20.84 -36.73
N SER A 147 -36.13 -20.89 -36.17
CA SER A 147 -35.07 -21.73 -36.72
C SER A 147 -35.59 -23.17 -36.68
N LYS A 148 -35.73 -23.78 -37.85
CA LYS A 148 -36.16 -25.18 -37.95
C LYS A 148 -35.20 -26.05 -37.14
N ALA A 149 -35.78 -26.92 -36.30
CA ALA A 149 -35.12 -27.84 -35.39
C ALA A 149 -34.26 -28.91 -36.14
N PRO A 150 -33.37 -29.64 -35.44
CA PRO A 150 -32.24 -30.35 -36.04
C PRO A 150 -32.63 -31.66 -36.74
N LEU A 151 -31.70 -32.15 -37.58
CA LEU A 151 -31.74 -33.39 -38.37
C LEU A 151 -32.12 -34.64 -37.57
#